data_AF-A0A7J8IIC8-F1
#
_entry.id   AF-A0A7J8IIC8-F1
#
_cell.length_a   1.000
_cell.length_b   1.000
_cell.length_c   1.000
_cell.angle_alpha   90.00
_cell.angle_beta   90.00
_cell.angle_gamma   90.00
#
_symmetry.space_group_name_H-M   'P 1'
#
loop_
_entity.id
_entity.type
_entity.pdbx_description
1 polymer ?
#
loop_
_entity_poly.entity_id
_entity_poly.type
_entity_poly.pdbx_seq_one_letter_code
_entity_poly.pdbx_strand_id
1 'polypeptide(L)'
;MISSNIQAIIIKVAALGLDPNKHLGKTLDQMEPYLLELSKKYGVHVCGEGGEYETFTLDCPLFKKKIIVDSSEVVIHSADAFAPVAYLRFLELHLEDKVSPVPDNYRTSNYIHNS
;
A
#
# COMPACT_ATOMS: atom_id res chain seq x y z
N MET A 1 -3.75 -9.97 5.00
CA MET A 1 -2.97 -8.72 4.86
C MET A 1 -3.56 -7.61 5.72
N ILE A 2 -4.82 -7.24 5.50
CA ILE A 2 -5.51 -6.17 6.26
C ILE A 2 -5.48 -6.43 7.77
N SER A 3 -5.99 -7.57 8.23
CA SER A 3 -5.99 -7.95 9.66
C SER A 3 -4.59 -8.14 10.27
N SER A 4 -3.55 -8.25 9.44
CA SER A 4 -2.15 -8.36 9.86
C SER A 4 -1.44 -7.01 9.93
N ASN A 5 -2.19 -5.90 9.83
CA ASN A 5 -1.68 -4.53 9.83
C ASN A 5 -0.64 -4.24 8.73
N ILE A 6 -0.78 -4.90 7.58
CA ILE A 6 0.02 -4.57 6.39
C ILE A 6 -0.67 -3.42 5.65
N GLN A 7 -0.07 -2.24 5.72
CA GLN A 7 -0.51 -1.03 5.03
C GLN A 7 0.03 -1.02 3.61
N ALA A 8 -0.73 -1.60 2.68
CA ALA A 8 -0.41 -1.61 1.25
C ALA A 8 -1.40 -0.77 0.46
N ILE A 9 -0.90 -0.01 -0.51
CA ILE A 9 -1.69 0.80 -1.44
C ILE A 9 -1.65 0.23 -2.84
N ILE A 10 -2.71 0.46 -3.62
CA ILE A 10 -2.75 0.17 -5.06
C ILE A 10 -1.83 1.15 -5.79
N ILE A 11 -0.83 0.65 -6.50
CA ILE A 11 0.10 1.46 -7.30
C ILE A 11 -0.03 1.27 -8.80
N LYS A 12 -0.78 0.28 -9.25
CA LYS A 12 -1.09 0.06 -10.66
C LYS A 12 -2.47 -0.54 -10.79
N VAL A 13 -3.16 -0.20 -11.86
CA VAL A 13 -4.40 -0.84 -12.29
C VAL A 13 -4.30 -1.21 -13.76
N ALA A 14 -4.90 -2.34 -14.13
CA ALA A 14 -4.85 -2.89 -15.49
C ALA A 14 -6.04 -3.82 -15.80
N ALA A 15 -7.20 -3.60 -15.17
CA ALA A 15 -8.38 -4.44 -15.36
C ALA A 15 -9.68 -3.65 -15.50
N LEU A 16 -10.64 -4.24 -16.19
CA LEU A 16 -11.98 -3.69 -16.37
C LEU A 16 -12.62 -3.36 -15.01
N GLY A 17 -13.11 -2.13 -14.89
CA GLY A 17 -13.73 -1.62 -13.66
C GLY A 17 -12.74 -0.97 -12.68
N LEU A 18 -11.42 -1.12 -12.88
CA LEU A 18 -10.45 -0.35 -12.09
C LEU A 18 -10.14 0.99 -12.77
N ASP A 19 -10.70 2.06 -12.20
CA ASP A 19 -10.45 3.45 -12.58
C ASP A 19 -9.18 4.02 -11.91
N PRO A 20 -8.16 4.44 -12.69
CA PRO A 20 -6.93 5.03 -12.16
C PRO A 20 -7.16 6.21 -11.21
N ASN A 21 -8.10 7.10 -11.54
CA ASN A 21 -8.33 8.33 -10.78
C ASN A 21 -9.03 8.06 -9.44
N LYS A 22 -9.68 6.90 -9.30
CA LYS A 22 -10.43 6.53 -8.10
C LYS A 22 -9.71 5.52 -7.22
N HIS A 23 -8.79 4.73 -7.77
CA HIS A 23 -8.24 3.57 -7.09
C HIS A 23 -6.74 3.65 -6.83
N LEU A 24 -5.95 4.33 -7.67
CA LEU A 24 -4.53 4.52 -7.39
C LEU A 24 -4.35 5.28 -6.06
N GLY A 25 -3.46 4.78 -5.21
CA GLY A 25 -3.16 5.33 -3.89
C GLY A 25 -4.10 4.89 -2.76
N LYS A 26 -5.22 4.22 -3.07
CA LYS A 26 -6.08 3.65 -2.02
C LYS A 26 -5.44 2.44 -1.36
N THR A 27 -5.71 2.26 -0.08
CA THR A 27 -5.27 1.07 0.65
C THR A 27 -6.04 -0.18 0.22
N LEU A 28 -5.46 -1.36 0.44
CA LEU A 28 -6.19 -2.63 0.23
C LEU A 28 -7.45 -2.72 1.09
N ASP A 29 -7.45 -2.16 2.29
CA ASP A 29 -8.62 -2.09 3.18
C ASP A 29 -9.76 -1.27 2.55
N GLN A 30 -9.44 -0.09 2.00
CA GLN A 30 -10.42 0.73 1.28
C GLN A 30 -10.93 0.06 -0.01
N MET A 31 -10.12 -0.79 -0.63
CA MET A 31 -10.43 -1.42 -1.92
C MET A 31 -11.11 -2.78 -1.78
N GLU A 32 -10.98 -3.48 -0.66
CA GLU A 32 -11.50 -4.85 -0.47
C GLU A 32 -12.99 -4.99 -0.85
N PRO A 33 -13.92 -4.14 -0.37
CA PRO A 33 -15.33 -4.28 -0.74
C PRO A 33 -15.55 -4.13 -2.25
N TYR A 34 -14.80 -3.24 -2.90
CA TYR A 34 -14.92 -2.96 -4.33
C TYR A 34 -14.31 -4.08 -5.18
N LEU A 35 -13.16 -4.63 -4.77
CA LEU A 35 -12.53 -5.77 -5.44
C LEU A 35 -13.40 -7.02 -5.37
N LEU A 36 -14.10 -7.25 -4.25
CA LEU A 36 -15.09 -8.32 -4.11
C LEU A 36 -16.29 -8.14 -5.06
N GLU A 37 -16.73 -6.91 -5.28
CA GLU A 37 -17.77 -6.59 -6.26
C GLU A 37 -17.29 -6.84 -7.70
N LEU A 38 -16.10 -6.34 -8.06
CA LEU A 38 -15.51 -6.54 -9.38
C LEU A 38 -15.27 -8.02 -9.69
N SER A 39 -14.85 -8.80 -8.69
CA SER A 39 -14.69 -10.25 -8.84
C SER A 39 -16.00 -10.93 -9.25
N LYS A 40 -17.11 -10.56 -8.61
CA LYS A 40 -18.45 -11.09 -8.96
C LYS A 40 -18.92 -10.63 -10.34
N LYS A 41 -18.61 -9.40 -10.73
CA LYS A 41 -19.14 -8.77 -11.94
C LYS A 41 -18.34 -9.11 -13.20
N TYR A 42 -17.02 -9.13 -13.08
CA TYR A 42 -16.09 -9.25 -14.22
C TYR A 42 -15.04 -10.34 -14.05
N GLY A 43 -15.03 -11.08 -12.94
CA GLY A 43 -14.07 -12.16 -12.71
C GLY A 43 -12.66 -11.68 -12.33
N VAL A 44 -12.50 -10.41 -11.90
CA VAL A 44 -11.22 -9.89 -11.38
C VAL A 44 -10.74 -10.75 -10.21
N HIS A 45 -9.47 -11.18 -10.21
CA HIS A 45 -8.90 -11.83 -9.05
C HIS A 45 -8.75 -10.81 -7.91
N VAL A 46 -9.39 -11.09 -6.77
CA VAL A 46 -9.39 -10.22 -5.59
C VAL A 46 -7.96 -9.93 -5.12
N CYS A 47 -7.04 -10.89 -5.29
CA CYS A 47 -5.63 -10.77 -4.92
C CYS A 47 -4.72 -10.24 -6.05
N GLY A 48 -5.24 -9.92 -7.24
CA GLY A 48 -4.46 -9.39 -8.36
C GLY A 48 -3.51 -10.40 -9.05
N GLU A 49 -3.82 -11.70 -8.99
CA GLU A 49 -2.96 -12.79 -9.48
C GLU A 49 -2.65 -12.72 -10.99
N GLY A 50 -3.53 -12.10 -11.78
CA GLY A 50 -3.37 -11.89 -13.22
C GLY A 50 -2.73 -10.56 -13.59
N GLY A 51 -2.28 -9.77 -12.61
CA GLY A 51 -1.75 -8.42 -12.82
C GLY A 51 -2.83 -7.35 -12.96
N GLU A 52 -4.05 -7.61 -12.46
CA GLU A 52 -5.16 -6.66 -12.49
C GLU A 52 -4.83 -5.37 -11.74
N TYR A 53 -4.05 -5.48 -10.67
CA TYR A 53 -3.45 -4.37 -9.97
C TYR A 53 -2.13 -4.80 -9.33
N GLU A 54 -1.28 -3.82 -8.99
CA GLU A 54 -0.08 -4.04 -8.19
C GLU A 54 -0.15 -3.20 -6.92
N THR A 55 0.53 -3.62 -5.85
CA THR A 55 0.54 -2.91 -4.57
C THR A 55 1.94 -2.55 -4.10
N PHE A 56 2.03 -1.51 -3.28
CA PHE A 56 3.24 -1.13 -2.57
C PHE A 56 2.96 -1.06 -1.07
N THR A 57 3.76 -1.77 -0.28
CA THR A 57 3.61 -1.79 1.18
C THR A 57 4.33 -0.61 1.80
N LEU A 58 3.58 0.34 2.36
CA LEU A 58 4.09 1.53 3.04
C LEU A 58 4.51 1.22 4.48
N ASP A 59 3.77 0.33 5.15
CA ASP A 59 4.10 -0.12 6.49
C ASP A 59 3.62 -1.55 6.77
N CYS A 60 4.32 -2.25 7.65
CA CYS A 60 3.85 -3.50 8.23
C CYS A 60 4.51 -3.72 9.61
N PRO A 61 4.01 -4.63 10.47
CA PRO A 61 4.57 -4.83 11.81
C PRO A 61 6.08 -5.12 11.85
N LEU A 62 6.63 -5.71 10.78
CA LEU A 62 8.05 -6.06 10.70
C LEU A 62 8.96 -4.88 10.28
N PHE A 63 8.40 -3.80 9.74
CA PHE A 63 9.18 -2.63 9.36
C PHE A 63 9.67 -1.87 10.61
N LYS A 64 10.91 -1.37 10.58
CA LYS A 64 11.46 -0.51 11.65
C LYS A 64 11.00 0.94 11.55
N LYS A 65 10.82 1.41 10.31
CA LYS A 65 10.32 2.74 9.94
C LYS A 65 9.22 2.55 8.89
N LYS A 66 8.24 3.44 8.85
CA LYS A 66 7.23 3.46 7.78
C LYS A 66 7.73 4.28 6.59
N ILE A 67 7.29 3.94 5.39
CA ILE A 67 7.58 4.68 4.16
C ILE A 67 6.46 5.69 3.94
N ILE A 68 6.82 6.95 3.75
CA ILE A 68 5.90 8.02 3.41
C ILE A 68 6.09 8.38 1.95
N VAL A 69 4.96 8.57 1.25
CA VAL A 69 4.95 9.09 -0.12
C VAL A 69 4.74 10.58 -0.05
N ASP A 70 5.79 11.35 -0.29
CA ASP A 70 5.73 12.83 -0.26
C ASP A 70 5.13 13.37 -1.55
N SER A 71 5.52 12.78 -2.68
CA SER A 71 4.97 13.12 -3.97
C SER A 71 4.96 11.94 -4.93
N SER A 72 3.92 11.91 -5.75
CA SER A 72 3.74 10.92 -6.81
C SER A 72 2.90 11.52 -7.92
N GLU A 73 2.97 10.89 -9.09
CA GLU A 73 2.11 11.23 -10.22
C GLU A 73 1.55 9.97 -10.88
N VAL A 74 0.40 10.13 -11.52
CA VAL A 74 -0.22 9.05 -12.30
C VAL A 74 0.37 9.06 -13.70
N VAL A 75 0.91 7.92 -14.12
CA VAL A 75 1.34 7.67 -15.51
C VAL A 75 0.32 6.76 -16.17
N ILE A 76 -0.32 7.24 -17.24
CA ILE A 76 -1.17 6.42 -18.10
C ILE A 76 -0.26 5.66 -19.07
N HIS A 77 -0.21 4.34 -18.92
CA HIS A 77 0.55 3.46 -19.81
C HIS A 77 -0.27 3.06 -21.05
N SER A 78 -1.56 2.80 -20.87
CA SER A 78 -2.51 2.54 -21.96
C SER A 78 -3.86 3.18 -21.64
N ALA A 79 -4.37 3.99 -22.56
CA ALA A 79 -5.64 4.71 -22.41
C ALA A 79 -6.83 3.93 -23.02
N ASP A 80 -6.87 2.61 -22.83
CA ASP A 80 -8.03 1.81 -23.25
C ASP A 80 -9.32 2.31 -22.58
N ALA A 81 -10.41 2.37 -23.35
CA ALA A 81 -11.66 2.96 -22.89
C ALA A 81 -12.36 2.13 -21.78
N PHE A 82 -12.02 0.86 -21.65
CA PHE A 82 -12.67 -0.08 -20.75
C PHE A 82 -11.73 -0.61 -19.65
N ALA A 83 -10.46 -0.84 -19.98
CA ALA A 83 -9.44 -1.35 -19.08
C ALA A 83 -8.15 -0.50 -19.18
N PRO A 84 -8.18 0.77 -18.73
CA PRO A 84 -6.99 1.61 -18.75
C PRO A 84 -5.89 1.00 -17.89
N VAL A 85 -4.65 1.09 -18.39
CA VAL A 85 -3.46 0.70 -17.64
C VAL A 85 -2.77 1.96 -17.16
N ALA A 86 -2.67 2.12 -15.85
CA ALA A 86 -2.02 3.27 -15.24
C ALA A 86 -1.34 2.88 -13.94
N TYR A 87 -0.31 3.63 -13.56
CA TYR A 87 0.43 3.40 -12.32
C TYR A 87 0.89 4.70 -11.66
N LEU A 88 1.16 4.61 -10.37
CA LEU A 88 1.82 5.66 -9.60
C LEU A 88 3.32 5.61 -9.83
N ARG A 89 3.88 6.72 -10.31
CA ARG A 89 5.32 6.97 -10.27
C ARG A 89 5.60 7.77 -9.00
N PHE A 90 6.24 7.12 -8.02
CA PHE A 90 6.74 7.82 -6.84
C PHE A 90 7.90 8.73 -7.24
N LEU A 91 7.80 10.00 -6.85
CA LEU A 91 8.82 11.02 -7.14
C LEU A 91 9.71 11.24 -5.92
N GLU A 92 9.10 11.29 -4.75
CA GLU A 92 9.80 11.48 -3.49
C GLU A 92 9.18 10.60 -2.40
N LEU A 93 10.05 9.93 -1.65
CA LEU A 93 9.71 9.06 -0.54
C LEU A 93 10.69 9.34 0.61
N HIS A 94 10.20 9.26 1.84
CA HIS A 94 11.06 9.27 3.02
C HIS A 94 10.64 8.20 4.04
N LEU A 95 11.49 8.01 5.05
CA LEU A 95 11.24 7.08 6.15
C LEU A 95 10.95 7.85 7.43
N GLU A 96 9.83 7.53 8.08
CA GLU A 96 9.50 8.04 9.41
C GLU A 96 9.66 6.93 10.47
N ASP A 97 10.20 7.30 11.63
CA ASP A 97 10.20 6.41 12.78
C ASP A 97 8.78 6.08 13.20
N LYS A 98 8.58 4.82 13.61
CA LYS A 98 7.31 4.40 14.19
C LYS A 98 7.21 4.98 15.58
N VAL A 99 6.06 5.55 15.93
CA VAL A 99 5.77 5.94 17.30
C VAL A 99 5.78 4.66 18.13
N SER A 100 6.79 4.49 18.97
CA SER A 100 6.86 3.35 19.89
C SER A 100 5.62 3.39 20.79
N PRO A 101 4.85 2.30 20.94
CA PRO A 101 3.74 2.23 21.87
C PRO A 101 4.18 2.26 23.35
N VAL A 102 5.49 2.31 23.62
CA VAL A 102 6.07 2.36 24.96
C VAL A 102 6.56 3.80 25.24
N PRO A 103 6.03 4.49 26.26
CA PRO A 103 6.59 5.76 26.72
C PRO A 103 8.07 5.60 27.08
N ASP A 104 8.92 6.55 26.67
CA ASP A 104 10.38 6.57 26.90
C ASP A 104 10.80 6.54 28.39
N ASN A 105 9.83 6.53 29.30
CA ASN A 105 9.97 6.59 30.76
C ASN A 105 10.66 5.36 31.38
N TYR A 106 10.90 4.29 30.61
CA TYR A 106 11.52 3.05 31.11
C TYR A 106 12.98 2.85 30.68
N ARG A 107 13.60 3.81 30.00
CA ARG A 107 15.06 3.79 29.75
C ARG A 107 15.82 4.39 30.94
N THR A 108 15.87 3.67 32.05
CA THR A 108 16.87 3.96 33.09
C THR A 108 17.65 2.72 33.52
N SER A 109 18.96 2.90 33.38
CA SER A 109 20.07 2.28 34.11
C SER A 109 20.84 1.16 33.41
N ASN A 110 21.95 1.59 32.81
CA ASN A 110 23.16 0.81 32.61
C ASN A 110 23.51 0.04 33.90
N TYR A 111 23.35 -1.27 33.92
CA TYR A 111 24.11 -2.12 34.83
C TYR A 111 25.39 -2.54 34.11
N ILE A 112 26.46 -1.83 34.44
CA ILE A 112 27.84 -2.25 34.24
C ILE A 112 28.01 -3.59 34.96
N HIS A 113 28.30 -4.65 34.20
CA HIS A 113 28.89 -5.86 34.77
C HIS A 113 30.34 -5.90 34.29
N ASN A 114 31.23 -5.28 35.07
CA ASN A 114 32.65 -5.57 34.98
C ASN A 114 32.87 -6.96 35.58
N SER A 115 33.40 -7.86 34.75
CA SER A 115 34.12 -9.06 35.20
C SER A 115 35.57 -8.71 35.51
#